data_AF-A0A9J5ZR94-F1
#
_entry.id   AF-A0A9J5ZR94-F1
#
_cell.length_a   1.000
_cell.length_b   1.000
_cell.length_c   1.000
_cell.angle_alpha   90.00
_cell.angle_beta   90.00
_cell.angle_gamma   90.00
#
_symmetry.space_group_name_H-M   'P 1'
#
loop_
_entity.id
_entity.type
_entity.pdbx_description
1 polymer ?
#
loop_
_entity_poly.entity_id
_entity_poly.type
_entity_poly.pdbx_seq_one_letter_code
_entity_poly.pdbx_strand_id
1 'polypeptide(L)'
;MADYNEPLMESTNSLPQQERVVLVGHSMGGINISLAMEKFPHKIAVAVFVSASMPGPDLNLVAVTQQDLTLATYLVRPVPLFDESVLLTNTTLLKEKYGSVHRVYVVCDKDRVLKEEQFQRWLIKNNPPDEVQMIHDAGHMVMFSKPRELCSCLVMISQKYH
;
A
#
# COMPACT_ATOMS: atom_id res chain seq x y z
N MET A 1 -11.98 10.41 4.78
CA MET A 1 -11.43 9.07 4.45
C MET A 1 -12.40 8.27 3.58
N ALA A 2 -13.71 8.26 3.87
CA ALA A 2 -14.73 7.62 3.02
C ALA A 2 -14.69 8.19 1.59
N ASP A 3 -14.82 9.52 1.44
CA ASP A 3 -14.86 10.19 0.14
C ASP A 3 -13.57 10.02 -0.69
N TYR A 4 -12.40 9.91 -0.02
CA TYR A 4 -11.11 9.70 -0.72
C TYR A 4 -10.96 8.26 -1.23
N ASN A 5 -11.47 7.28 -0.47
CA ASN A 5 -11.41 5.87 -0.85
C ASN A 5 -12.58 5.44 -1.74
N GLU A 6 -13.65 6.23 -1.79
CA GLU A 6 -14.89 5.90 -2.49
C GLU A 6 -14.64 5.43 -3.93
N PRO A 7 -13.82 6.11 -4.75
CA PRO A 7 -13.56 5.65 -6.12
C PRO A 7 -12.90 4.26 -6.18
N LEU A 8 -11.95 3.99 -5.28
CA LEU A 8 -11.27 2.68 -5.20
C LEU A 8 -12.25 1.60 -4.73
N MET A 9 -13.09 1.94 -3.75
CA MET A 9 -14.07 1.01 -3.17
C MET A 9 -15.16 0.67 -4.17
N GLU A 10 -15.68 1.66 -4.90
CA GLU A 10 -16.66 1.46 -5.98
C GLU A 10 -16.09 0.61 -7.11
N SER A 11 -14.87 0.93 -7.56
CA SER A 11 -14.19 0.17 -8.61
C SER A 11 -13.93 -1.27 -8.22
N THR A 12 -13.54 -1.54 -6.97
CA THR A 12 -13.35 -2.91 -6.48
C THR A 12 -14.68 -3.63 -6.30
N ASN A 13 -15.72 -2.93 -5.83
CA ASN A 13 -17.03 -3.51 -5.63
C ASN A 13 -17.74 -3.85 -6.95
N SER A 14 -17.49 -3.10 -8.03
CA SER A 14 -18.11 -3.33 -9.34
C SER A 14 -17.54 -4.51 -10.12
N LEU A 15 -16.40 -5.07 -9.69
CA LEU A 15 -15.80 -6.26 -10.33
C LEU A 15 -16.76 -7.46 -10.31
N PRO A 16 -16.85 -8.24 -11.41
CA PRO A 16 -17.57 -9.51 -11.44
C PRO A 16 -17.11 -10.48 -10.35
N GLN A 17 -18.00 -11.37 -9.89
CA GLN A 17 -17.72 -12.25 -8.74
C GLN A 17 -16.55 -13.23 -8.97
N GLN A 18 -16.22 -13.54 -10.22
CA GLN A 18 -15.12 -14.44 -10.60
C GLN A 18 -13.82 -13.69 -10.91
N GLU A 19 -13.83 -12.36 -10.92
CA GLU A 19 -12.66 -11.55 -11.24
C GLU A 19 -11.96 -11.08 -9.96
N ARG A 20 -10.63 -11.10 -10.01
CA ARG A 20 -9.76 -10.57 -8.97
C ARG A 20 -8.77 -9.58 -9.57
N VAL A 21 -8.38 -8.58 -8.79
CA VAL A 21 -7.42 -7.56 -9.21
C VAL A 21 -6.11 -7.65 -8.46
N VAL A 22 -5.05 -7.17 -9.12
CA VAL A 22 -3.78 -6.82 -8.46
C VAL A 22 -3.90 -5.36 -8.01
N LEU A 23 -3.87 -5.12 -6.71
CA LEU A 23 -3.84 -3.75 -6.17
C LEU A 23 -2.40 -3.29 -6.02
N VAL A 24 -2.10 -2.09 -6.50
CA VAL A 24 -0.76 -1.48 -6.36
C VAL A 24 -0.90 -0.16 -5.62
N GLY A 25 -0.33 -0.10 -4.41
CA GLY A 25 -0.32 1.09 -3.56
C GLY A 25 1.09 1.67 -3.49
N HIS A 26 1.24 2.94 -3.83
CA HIS A 26 2.50 3.68 -3.72
C HIS A 26 2.42 4.67 -2.56
N SER A 27 3.50 4.79 -1.76
CA SER A 27 3.57 5.74 -0.65
C SER A 27 2.35 5.59 0.27
N MET A 28 1.65 6.68 0.59
CA MET A 28 0.40 6.67 1.36
C MET A 28 -0.72 5.83 0.72
N GLY A 29 -0.67 5.57 -0.59
CA GLY A 29 -1.60 4.70 -1.31
C GLY A 29 -1.68 3.28 -0.72
N GLY A 30 -0.65 2.85 0.00
CA GLY A 30 -0.65 1.61 0.77
C GLY A 30 -1.74 1.55 1.85
N ILE A 31 -2.11 2.69 2.44
CA ILE A 31 -3.24 2.79 3.38
C ILE A 31 -4.56 2.46 2.68
N ASN A 32 -4.76 3.02 1.49
CA ASN A 32 -5.99 2.89 0.73
C ASN A 32 -6.23 1.44 0.27
N ILE A 33 -5.17 0.79 -0.24
CA ILE A 33 -5.28 -0.62 -0.63
C ILE A 33 -5.46 -1.54 0.59
N SER A 34 -4.91 -1.18 1.77
CA SER A 34 -5.12 -1.95 3.00
C SER A 34 -6.58 -1.93 3.44
N LEU A 35 -7.26 -0.79 3.29
CA LEU A 35 -8.71 -0.70 3.53
C LEU A 35 -9.51 -1.49 2.49
N ALA A 36 -9.08 -1.50 1.23
CA ALA A 36 -9.72 -2.32 0.19
C ALA A 36 -9.54 -3.82 0.48
N MET A 37 -8.38 -4.25 0.97
CA MET A 37 -8.12 -5.63 1.42
C MET A 37 -9.02 -6.04 2.58
N GLU A 38 -9.25 -5.13 3.54
CA GLU A 38 -10.15 -5.39 4.66
C GLU A 38 -11.62 -5.55 4.19
N LYS A 39 -12.04 -4.74 3.20
CA LYS A 39 -13.44 -4.72 2.73
C LYS A 39 -13.75 -5.79 1.69
N PHE A 40 -12.82 -6.09 0.78
CA PHE A 40 -13.02 -6.96 -0.38
C PHE A 40 -11.91 -8.00 -0.55
N PRO A 41 -11.54 -8.77 0.48
CA PRO A 41 -10.40 -9.69 0.40
C PRO A 41 -10.52 -10.72 -0.73
N HIS A 42 -11.73 -11.19 -1.02
CA HIS A 42 -12.01 -12.18 -2.07
C HIS A 42 -11.89 -11.64 -3.50
N LYS A 43 -11.85 -10.31 -3.69
CA LYS A 43 -11.71 -9.66 -5.00
C LYS A 43 -10.27 -9.24 -5.31
N ILE A 44 -9.33 -9.53 -4.42
CA ILE A 44 -7.94 -9.10 -4.55
C ILE A 44 -7.07 -10.35 -4.64
N ALA A 45 -6.38 -10.51 -5.76
CA ALA A 45 -5.47 -11.63 -5.96
C ALA A 45 -4.18 -11.45 -5.14
N VAL A 46 -3.64 -10.24 -5.17
CA VAL A 46 -2.44 -9.82 -4.43
C VAL A 46 -2.41 -8.30 -4.30
N ALA A 47 -1.88 -7.82 -3.17
CA ALA A 47 -1.65 -6.41 -2.88
C ALA A 47 -0.14 -6.11 -2.93
N VAL A 48 0.25 -5.15 -3.76
CA VAL A 48 1.64 -4.74 -3.97
C VAL A 48 1.87 -3.36 -3.36
N PHE A 49 2.75 -3.30 -2.38
CA PHE A 49 3.15 -2.10 -1.66
C PHE A 49 4.48 -1.59 -2.21
N VAL A 50 4.45 -0.52 -3.00
CA VAL A 50 5.64 0.02 -3.68
C VAL A 50 6.14 1.24 -2.94
N SER A 51 7.27 1.13 -2.25
CA SER A 51 7.80 2.18 -1.36
C SER A 51 6.65 2.88 -0.61
N ALA A 52 5.87 2.08 0.11
CA ALA A 52 4.55 2.44 0.61
C ALA A 52 4.39 2.19 2.10
N SER A 53 3.43 2.89 2.70
CA SER A 53 2.89 2.63 4.03
C SER A 53 2.19 1.26 4.02
N MET A 54 2.52 0.36 4.94
CA MET A 54 1.90 -0.98 5.02
C MET A 54 1.40 -1.24 6.44
N PRO A 55 0.26 -0.66 6.83
CA PRO A 55 -0.33 -0.90 8.15
C PRO A 55 -0.67 -2.38 8.30
N GLY A 56 -0.76 -2.84 9.54
CA GLY A 56 -1.10 -4.22 9.85
C GLY A 56 -2.02 -4.32 11.05
N PRO A 57 -2.59 -5.51 11.32
CA PRO A 57 -3.44 -5.74 12.49
C PRO A 57 -2.80 -5.32 13.81
N ASP A 58 -1.48 -5.52 13.90
CA ASP A 58 -0.66 -5.22 15.08
C ASP A 58 0.20 -3.94 14.89
N LEU A 59 0.05 -3.25 13.75
CA LEU A 59 0.79 -2.03 13.39
C LEU A 59 -0.19 -0.92 12.98
N ASN A 60 -0.55 -0.09 13.96
CA ASN A 60 -1.56 0.96 13.79
C ASN A 60 -1.14 2.00 12.73
N LEU A 61 -2.13 2.45 11.95
CA LEU A 61 -2.02 3.44 10.90
C LEU A 61 -1.35 4.74 11.38
N VAL A 62 -1.63 5.17 12.61
CA VAL A 62 -1.03 6.36 13.24
C VAL A 62 0.50 6.25 13.34
N ALA A 63 1.01 5.06 13.65
CA ALA A 63 2.46 4.82 13.75
C ALA A 63 3.16 4.92 12.39
N VAL A 64 2.43 4.64 11.30
CA VAL A 64 2.94 4.72 9.92
C VAL A 64 2.78 6.15 9.38
N THR A 65 1.71 6.86 9.72
CA THR A 65 1.44 8.22 9.22
C THR A 65 2.34 9.29 9.85
N GLN A 66 2.76 9.15 11.10
CA GLN A 66 3.60 10.16 11.78
C GLN A 66 4.91 10.45 11.01
N GLN A 67 5.44 9.46 10.27
CA GLN A 67 6.67 9.58 9.50
C GLN A 67 6.45 10.02 8.03
N ASP A 68 5.23 9.87 7.50
CA ASP A 68 4.88 10.14 6.09
C ASP A 68 4.27 11.54 5.84
N LEU A 69 3.82 12.23 6.89
CA LEU A 69 2.98 13.45 6.79
C LEU A 69 3.67 14.72 6.25
N THR A 70 5.00 14.85 6.39
CA THR A 70 5.69 16.14 6.14
C THR A 70 5.90 16.45 4.65
N LEU A 71 5.92 15.46 3.76
CA LEU A 71 6.18 15.69 2.32
C LEU A 71 4.90 15.70 1.49
N ALA A 72 3.89 14.91 1.86
CA ALA A 72 2.58 14.89 1.22
C ALA A 72 1.87 16.26 1.28
N THR A 73 2.15 17.06 2.31
CA THR A 73 1.62 18.41 2.52
C THR A 73 2.10 19.43 1.48
N TYR A 74 3.25 19.23 0.83
CA TYR A 74 3.83 20.18 -0.13
C TYR A 74 3.38 19.97 -1.59
N LEU A 75 2.82 18.80 -1.94
CA LEU A 75 2.51 18.43 -3.33
C LEU A 75 1.03 18.18 -3.62
N VAL A 76 0.18 18.11 -2.59
CA VAL A 76 -1.23 17.73 -2.75
C VAL A 76 -2.12 18.97 -2.58
N ARG A 77 -3.17 19.07 -3.42
CA ARG A 77 -4.26 20.04 -3.24
C ARG A 77 -4.72 20.00 -1.77
N PRO A 78 -5.13 21.11 -1.14
CA PRO A 78 -5.64 21.10 0.22
C PRO A 78 -6.90 20.24 0.29
N VAL A 79 -6.72 18.96 0.61
CA VAL A 79 -7.73 18.04 1.11
C VAL A 79 -7.66 18.18 2.62
N PRO A 80 -8.79 18.24 3.36
CA PRO A 80 -8.75 18.25 4.82
C PRO A 80 -7.97 17.02 5.27
N LEU A 81 -6.74 17.25 5.73
CA LEU A 81 -5.83 16.21 6.15
C LEU A 81 -6.45 15.56 7.38
N PHE A 82 -6.83 14.30 7.20
CA PHE A 82 -6.76 13.24 8.19
C PHE A 82 -7.20 13.67 9.60
N ASP A 83 -8.51 13.64 9.84
CA ASP A 83 -9.01 13.60 11.21
C ASP A 83 -8.53 12.29 11.86
N GLU A 84 -7.65 12.41 12.86
CA GLU A 84 -7.09 11.29 13.62
C GLU A 84 -8.20 10.41 14.23
N SER A 85 -9.36 10.99 14.59
CA SER A 85 -10.49 10.24 15.14
C SER A 85 -11.16 9.33 14.09
N VAL A 86 -11.12 9.71 12.82
CA VAL A 86 -11.64 8.93 11.68
C VAL A 86 -10.65 7.83 11.27
N LEU A 87 -9.35 8.03 11.49
CA LEU A 87 -8.29 7.02 11.32
C LEU A 87 -8.24 5.97 12.44
N LEU A 88 -8.90 6.21 13.58
CA LEU A 88 -8.97 5.25 14.67
C LEU A 88 -10.26 4.43 14.64
N THR A 89 -11.35 5.00 14.11
CA THR A 89 -12.69 4.36 14.12
C THR A 89 -12.94 3.38 12.96
N ASN A 90 -12.17 3.47 11.85
CA ASN A 90 -12.39 2.67 10.63
C ASN A 90 -11.25 1.69 10.30
N THR A 91 -10.36 1.38 11.25
CA THR A 91 -8.97 0.99 10.92
C THR A 91 -8.47 -0.23 11.69
N THR A 92 -9.37 -1.06 12.19
CA THR A 92 -8.98 -2.40 12.65
C THR A 92 -8.83 -3.29 11.42
N LEU A 93 -7.58 -3.53 11.00
CA LEU A 93 -7.27 -4.52 9.97
C LEU A 93 -7.32 -5.90 10.61
N LEU A 94 -8.20 -6.77 10.12
CA LEU A 94 -8.40 -8.10 10.68
C LEU A 94 -7.47 -9.11 10.02
N LYS A 95 -6.89 -10.02 10.83
CA LYS A 95 -6.09 -11.14 10.31
C LYS A 95 -6.90 -12.01 9.33
N GLU A 96 -8.20 -12.15 9.58
CA GLU A 96 -9.11 -12.95 8.74
C GLU A 96 -9.48 -12.29 7.40
N LYS A 97 -9.37 -10.95 7.29
CA LYS A 97 -9.70 -10.22 6.07
C LYS A 97 -8.45 -9.65 5.44
N TYR A 98 -7.94 -8.51 5.91
CA TYR A 98 -6.67 -7.95 5.46
C TYR A 98 -5.54 -8.98 5.42
N GLY A 99 -5.40 -9.79 6.48
CA GLY A 99 -4.34 -10.80 6.57
C GLY A 99 -4.49 -11.97 5.61
N SER A 100 -5.67 -12.20 5.05
CA SER A 100 -5.94 -13.28 4.07
C SER A 100 -5.47 -12.97 2.66
N VAL A 101 -5.24 -11.69 2.34
CA VAL A 101 -4.76 -11.26 1.03
C VAL A 101 -3.24 -11.33 0.99
N HIS A 102 -2.68 -11.95 -0.05
CA HIS A 102 -1.23 -11.99 -0.28
C HIS A 102 -0.67 -10.57 -0.45
N ARG A 103 0.46 -10.30 0.21
CA ARG A 103 1.15 -9.01 0.21
C ARG A 103 2.54 -9.16 -0.37
N VAL A 104 2.86 -8.31 -1.33
CA VAL A 104 4.22 -8.14 -1.86
C VAL A 104 4.69 -6.73 -1.55
N TYR A 105 5.86 -6.59 -0.94
CA TYR A 105 6.49 -5.28 -0.74
C TYR A 105 7.61 -5.07 -1.75
N VAL A 106 7.58 -3.95 -2.47
CA VAL A 106 8.62 -3.56 -3.43
C VAL A 106 9.47 -2.46 -2.81
N VAL A 107 10.71 -2.81 -2.47
CA VAL A 107 11.70 -1.94 -1.87
C VAL A 107 12.37 -1.07 -2.93
N CYS A 108 12.48 0.22 -2.65
CA CYS A 108 13.24 1.18 -3.45
C CYS A 108 14.45 1.68 -2.64
N ASP A 109 15.66 1.29 -3.02
CA ASP A 109 16.88 1.46 -2.22
C ASP A 109 17.48 2.88 -2.24
N LYS A 110 17.05 3.75 -3.18
CA LYS A 110 17.40 5.18 -3.21
C LYS A 110 16.25 6.08 -2.81
N ASP A 111 15.19 5.54 -2.19
CA ASP A 111 14.11 6.34 -1.64
C ASP A 111 14.64 7.25 -0.51
N ARG A 112 14.46 8.55 -0.68
CA ARG A 112 14.88 9.58 0.28
C ARG A 112 13.77 10.00 1.23
N VAL A 113 12.54 9.61 0.93
CA VAL A 113 11.32 9.87 1.71
C VAL A 113 11.15 8.71 2.68
N LEU A 114 10.89 7.52 2.14
CA LEU A 114 10.78 6.28 2.92
C LEU A 114 12.11 5.55 2.84
N LYS A 115 13.10 5.99 3.62
CA LYS A 115 14.45 5.42 3.53
C LYS A 115 14.44 3.91 3.76
N GLU A 116 15.10 3.17 2.88
CA GLU A 116 15.13 1.71 2.88
C GLU A 116 15.66 1.14 4.21
N GLU A 117 16.83 1.62 4.65
CA GLU A 117 17.49 1.18 5.89
C GLU A 117 16.71 1.49 7.18
N GLN A 118 15.85 2.52 7.16
CA GLN A 118 15.17 3.02 8.37
C GLN A 118 13.70 2.65 8.40
N PHE A 119 12.96 2.96 7.34
CA PHE A 119 11.51 2.85 7.32
C PHE A 119 11.05 1.56 6.65
N GLN A 120 11.45 1.31 5.40
CA GLN A 120 10.93 0.16 4.64
C GLN A 120 11.32 -1.16 5.33
N ARG A 121 12.57 -1.30 5.78
CA ARG A 121 13.01 -2.48 6.55
C ARG A 121 12.32 -2.62 7.90
N TRP A 122 12.11 -1.52 8.61
CA TRP A 122 11.38 -1.54 9.88
C TRP A 122 9.93 -2.00 9.66
N LEU A 123 9.27 -1.49 8.63
CA LEU A 123 7.91 -1.85 8.26
C LEU A 123 7.80 -3.34 7.92
N ILE A 124 8.69 -3.84 7.04
CA ILE A 124 8.76 -5.27 6.68
C ILE A 124 9.02 -6.14 7.90
N LYS A 125 9.84 -5.70 8.85
CA LYS A 125 10.14 -6.45 10.08
C LYS A 125 8.92 -6.52 11.02
N ASN A 126 8.17 -5.44 11.17
CA ASN A 126 7.06 -5.36 12.12
C ASN A 126 5.72 -5.84 11.55
N ASN A 127 5.55 -5.79 10.24
CA ASN A 127 4.38 -6.30 9.52
C ASN A 127 4.86 -7.07 8.27
N PRO A 128 5.32 -8.33 8.42
CA PRO A 128 5.93 -9.06 7.32
C PRO A 128 4.94 -9.31 6.16
N PRO A 129 5.32 -8.98 4.91
CA PRO A 129 4.59 -9.41 3.72
C PRO A 129 4.94 -10.86 3.38
N ASP A 130 4.18 -11.46 2.46
CA ASP A 130 4.47 -12.79 1.92
C ASP A 130 5.76 -12.78 1.08
N GLU A 131 6.00 -11.68 0.36
CA GLU A 131 7.19 -11.51 -0.49
C GLU A 131 7.75 -10.10 -0.44
N VAL A 132 9.06 -10.02 -0.63
CA VAL A 132 9.78 -8.75 -0.77
C VAL A 132 10.55 -8.77 -2.09
N GLN A 133 10.30 -7.77 -2.92
CA GLN A 133 11.03 -7.48 -4.15
C GLN A 133 11.85 -6.22 -3.94
N MET A 134 12.92 -6.03 -4.70
CA MET A 134 13.75 -4.83 -4.64
C MET A 134 14.01 -4.31 -6.04
N ILE A 135 13.83 -3.00 -6.23
CA ILE A 135 14.22 -2.30 -7.45
C ILE A 135 15.42 -1.42 -7.09
N HIS A 136 16.58 -1.80 -7.63
CA HIS A 136 17.82 -1.09 -7.41
C HIS A 136 17.87 0.25 -8.14
N ASP A 137 18.53 1.22 -7.52
CA ASP A 137 18.66 2.60 -7.98
C ASP A 137 17.31 3.32 -8.17
N ALA A 138 16.27 2.88 -7.45
CA ALA A 138 14.94 3.49 -7.49
C ALA A 138 14.76 4.51 -6.36
N GLY A 139 14.33 5.71 -6.72
CA GLY A 139 13.86 6.71 -5.76
C GLY A 139 12.40 6.50 -5.34
N HIS A 140 11.88 7.38 -4.49
CA HIS A 140 10.47 7.33 -4.04
C HIS A 140 9.49 7.24 -5.22
N MET A 141 9.76 8.01 -6.27
CA MET A 141 8.98 8.05 -7.49
C MET A 141 9.49 6.99 -8.48
N VAL A 142 9.41 5.72 -8.10
CA VAL A 142 9.92 4.59 -8.88
C VAL A 142 9.24 4.44 -10.25
N MET A 143 7.96 4.81 -10.36
CA MET A 143 7.24 4.86 -11.63
C MET A 143 7.79 5.90 -12.62
N PHE A 144 8.60 6.86 -12.16
CA PHE A 144 9.27 7.84 -13.02
C PHE A 144 10.75 7.52 -13.23
N SER A 145 11.44 7.06 -12.18
CA SER A 145 12.88 6.77 -12.25
C SER A 145 13.20 5.41 -12.86
N LYS A 146 12.37 4.39 -12.61
CA LYS A 146 12.57 2.99 -13.03
C LYS A 146 11.24 2.36 -13.55
N PRO A 147 10.55 2.98 -14.52
CA PRO A 147 9.24 2.52 -14.98
C PRO A 147 9.26 1.11 -15.60
N ARG A 148 10.35 0.73 -16.28
CA ARG A 148 10.45 -0.57 -16.96
C ARG A 148 10.67 -1.70 -15.97
N GLU A 149 11.49 -1.44 -14.96
CA GLU A 149 11.78 -2.36 -13.87
C GLU A 149 10.54 -2.55 -12.99
N LEU A 150 9.83 -1.47 -12.68
CA LEU A 150 8.55 -1.55 -11.98
C LEU A 150 7.53 -2.37 -12.77
N CYS A 151 7.38 -2.09 -14.08
CA CYS A 151 6.47 -2.84 -14.95
C CYS A 151 6.84 -4.33 -14.97
N SER A 152 8.12 -4.66 -15.13
CA SER A 152 8.60 -6.05 -15.13
C SER A 152 8.30 -6.74 -13.80
N CYS A 153 8.54 -6.06 -12.67
CA CYS A 153 8.21 -6.56 -11.34
C CYS A 153 6.71 -6.85 -11.20
N LEU A 154 5.85 -5.93 -11.64
CA LEU A 154 4.39 -6.09 -11.56
C LEU A 154 3.87 -7.22 -12.45
N VAL A 155 4.45 -7.40 -13.65
CA VAL A 155 4.11 -8.52 -14.54
C VAL A 155 4.52 -9.87 -13.93
N MET A 156 5.69 -9.94 -13.31
CA MET A 156 6.14 -11.16 -12.63
C MET A 156 5.24 -11.52 -11.45
N ILE A 157 4.84 -10.52 -10.65
CA ILE A 157 3.90 -10.71 -9.54
C ILE A 157 2.53 -11.13 -10.08
N SER A 158 2.01 -10.46 -11.11
CA SER A 158 0.69 -10.79 -11.64
C SER A 158 0.63 -12.22 -12.16
N GLN A 159 1.65 -12.68 -12.88
CA GLN A 159 1.74 -14.07 -13.37
C GLN A 159 1.77 -15.11 -12.25
N LYS A 160 2.32 -14.77 -11.08
CA LYS A 160 2.42 -15.68 -9.94
C LYS A 160 1.10 -15.85 -9.19
N TYR A 161 0.30 -14.78 -9.12
CA TYR A 161 -0.93 -14.74 -8.32
C TYR A 161 -2.21 -14.74 -9.17
N HIS A 162 -2.09 -14.88 -10.50
CA HIS A 162 -3.22 -14.96 -11.43
C HIS A 162 -4.01 -16.27 -11.30
#